data_AF-A0A067TUQ0-F1
#
_entry.id   AF-A0A067TUQ0-F1
#
_cell.length_a   1.000
_cell.length_b   1.000
_cell.length_c   1.000
_cell.angle_alpha   90.00
_cell.angle_beta   90.00
_cell.angle_gamma   90.00
#
_symmetry.space_group_name_H-M   'P 1'
#
loop_
_entity.id
_entity.type
_entity.pdbx_description
1 polymer ?
#
loop_
_entity_poly.entity_id
_entity_poly.type
_entity_poly.pdbx_seq_one_letter_code
_entity_poly.pdbx_strand_id
1 'polypeptide(L)'
;MSPSSSPSASTKVNTNTSSSVSTDTKINTNLRDHLLAALATVPGTRTFHLHTLVTAPRKSNALFPFAKPRPPRVYLQDILLVLSEEATPDAPRVIVAAVEACVYTNPTTHCAVFYVSKVDSTGHGAKGLPAPTAVLVRALIRFYVDPATRPVQAEHMWVQLFARAQAQYLFPNSNEWEGKKPLSDTKLCAWWKRALTRVAVDVEEAAKKKEKEVKIKMYYILPGYNESEAEDTLRIASSSSAGALPETGLGWEYGHPYSQTEIPLPCPADVSGEKIKNLGHFIPTFEDDPKSRFMDEIAYTTDGEIRSPQRKRARTLNGERTEQKEATSNTTEDAKPLGELGKVTADEFWERMSFRQECVAGAVTGFFTVVVSCKREQETGESPLAPQTGQVAGQVHKRVMTTLLTGVEFSTLERAVRGTETVEGAIRGLCEGIPKSGRRTPEPRERRLLEPPRTPPRGRRTATTEISPNPFPEPVGSLETYMSHVYGAVATRNAVVGEAGHSQAAVRELKVRRRNK
;
A
#
# COMPACT_ATOMS: atom_id res chain seq x y z
N MET A 1 -30.05 -59.56 -52.25
CA MET A 1 -31.28 -58.81 -52.62
C MET A 1 -31.94 -58.36 -51.32
N SER A 2 -31.96 -57.06 -51.05
CA SER A 2 -32.89 -56.42 -50.09
C SER A 2 -34.35 -56.72 -50.51
N PRO A 3 -35.40 -56.60 -49.65
CA PRO A 3 -35.76 -55.42 -48.82
C PRO A 3 -36.18 -55.77 -47.36
N SER A 4 -35.97 -54.94 -46.33
CA SER A 4 -36.80 -53.85 -45.76
C SER A 4 -38.30 -54.18 -45.55
N SER A 5 -39.01 -53.90 -44.46
CA SER A 5 -38.74 -53.34 -43.11
C SER A 5 -40.08 -53.32 -42.32
N SER A 6 -40.03 -53.62 -41.01
CA SER A 6 -40.97 -53.24 -39.92
C SER A 6 -42.36 -53.92 -39.82
N PRO A 7 -42.86 -54.24 -38.60
CA PRO A 7 -43.64 -53.26 -37.82
C PRO A 7 -43.51 -53.29 -36.25
N SER A 8 -43.97 -52.18 -35.66
CA SER A 8 -44.44 -51.83 -34.28
C SER A 8 -44.45 -52.85 -33.11
N ALA A 9 -43.99 -52.42 -31.92
CA ALA A 9 -44.84 -51.93 -30.79
C ALA A 9 -44.17 -52.04 -29.38
N SER A 10 -44.34 -50.95 -28.60
CA SER A 10 -44.34 -50.81 -27.13
C SER A 10 -43.15 -51.28 -26.26
N THR A 11 -42.44 -50.33 -25.62
CA THR A 11 -41.79 -50.55 -24.32
C THR A 11 -41.79 -49.30 -23.43
N LYS A 12 -42.39 -49.51 -22.25
CA LYS A 12 -42.31 -48.88 -20.92
C LYS A 12 -41.42 -47.64 -20.71
N VAL A 13 -42.06 -46.64 -20.10
CA VAL A 13 -41.48 -45.49 -19.40
C VAL A 13 -40.78 -45.95 -18.12
N ASN A 14 -39.51 -45.56 -17.94
CA ASN A 14 -38.86 -45.44 -16.64
C ASN A 14 -38.05 -44.14 -16.64
N THR A 15 -38.46 -43.21 -15.78
CA THR A 15 -37.88 -41.89 -15.56
C THR A 15 -36.54 -42.01 -14.84
N ASN A 16 -35.47 -41.54 -15.48
CA ASN A 16 -34.12 -41.50 -14.92
C ASN A 16 -33.61 -40.06 -14.81
N THR A 17 -33.23 -39.73 -13.58
CA THR A 17 -32.04 -38.96 -13.18
C THR A 17 -32.01 -37.45 -13.44
N SER A 18 -32.42 -36.70 -12.42
CA SER A 18 -31.97 -35.33 -12.16
C SER A 18 -30.51 -35.32 -11.71
N SER A 19 -29.58 -34.89 -12.57
CA SER A 19 -28.21 -34.55 -12.18
C SER A 19 -28.09 -33.03 -12.00
N SER A 20 -28.17 -32.57 -10.76
CA SER A 20 -27.81 -31.21 -10.36
C SER A 20 -26.29 -31.04 -10.48
N VAL A 21 -25.85 -30.33 -11.53
CA VAL A 21 -24.48 -29.86 -11.65
C VAL A 21 -24.34 -28.64 -10.74
N SER A 22 -23.78 -28.84 -9.54
CA SER A 22 -23.30 -27.78 -8.67
C SER A 22 -22.02 -27.20 -9.29
N THR A 23 -22.16 -26.10 -10.03
CA THR A 23 -21.02 -25.28 -10.46
C THR A 23 -20.53 -24.46 -9.27
N ASP A 24 -19.45 -24.94 -8.65
CA ASP A 24 -18.68 -24.21 -7.66
C ASP A 24 -17.87 -23.11 -8.37
N THR A 25 -18.55 -22.07 -8.83
CA THR A 25 -17.92 -20.90 -9.45
C THR A 25 -17.15 -20.15 -8.36
N LYS A 26 -15.81 -20.25 -8.38
CA LYS A 26 -14.92 -19.31 -7.67
C LYS A 26 -15.32 -17.89 -8.06
N ILE A 27 -16.03 -17.18 -7.19
CA ILE A 27 -16.27 -15.76 -7.34
C ILE A 27 -14.90 -15.09 -7.13
N ASN A 28 -14.25 -14.71 -8.23
CA ASN A 28 -13.08 -13.83 -8.17
C ASN A 28 -13.56 -12.46 -7.67
N THR A 29 -13.56 -12.26 -6.36
CA THR A 29 -13.94 -10.99 -5.73
C THR A 29 -12.88 -9.95 -6.05
N ASN A 30 -13.25 -8.89 -6.75
CA ASN A 30 -12.34 -7.76 -6.97
C ASN A 30 -12.08 -7.01 -5.64
N LEU A 31 -11.04 -6.16 -5.61
CA LEU A 31 -10.63 -5.43 -4.42
C LEU A 31 -11.77 -4.57 -3.86
N ARG A 32 -12.51 -3.86 -4.73
CA ARG A 32 -13.61 -2.99 -4.32
C ARG A 32 -14.69 -3.77 -3.56
N ASP A 33 -15.14 -4.89 -4.10
CA ASP A 33 -16.22 -5.69 -3.51
C ASP A 33 -15.78 -6.30 -2.18
N HIS A 34 -14.52 -6.73 -2.09
CA HIS A 34 -13.94 -7.19 -0.82
C HIS A 34 -13.95 -6.09 0.24
N LEU A 35 -13.55 -4.86 -0.12
CA LEU A 35 -13.55 -3.71 0.80
C LEU A 35 -14.96 -3.31 1.20
N LEU A 36 -15.91 -3.28 0.26
CA LEU A 36 -17.33 -2.99 0.55
C LEU A 36 -17.95 -4.03 1.48
N ALA A 37 -17.65 -5.32 1.29
CA ALA A 37 -18.09 -6.38 2.19
C ALA A 37 -17.54 -6.20 3.61
N ALA A 38 -16.28 -5.77 3.75
CA ALA A 38 -15.72 -5.45 5.06
C ALA A 38 -16.37 -4.21 5.68
N LEU A 39 -16.57 -3.14 4.90
CA LEU A 39 -17.25 -1.92 5.35
C LEU A 39 -18.70 -2.18 5.75
N ALA A 40 -19.37 -3.16 5.14
CA ALA A 40 -20.71 -3.61 5.52
C ALA A 40 -20.81 -4.06 6.98
N THR A 41 -19.69 -4.45 7.62
CA THR A 41 -19.64 -4.89 9.02
C THR A 41 -19.48 -3.76 10.03
N VAL A 42 -19.23 -2.53 9.55
CA VAL A 42 -18.99 -1.38 10.43
C VAL A 42 -20.28 -1.04 11.19
N PRO A 43 -20.24 -0.86 12.53
CA PRO A 43 -21.40 -0.48 13.32
C PRO A 43 -22.01 0.87 12.92
N GLY A 44 -23.33 0.98 13.07
CA GLY A 44 -24.11 2.19 12.77
C GLY A 44 -24.93 2.09 11.49
N THR A 45 -25.86 3.06 11.34
CA THR A 45 -26.68 3.21 10.13
C THR A 45 -26.16 4.38 9.32
N ARG A 46 -25.55 4.08 8.16
CA ARG A 46 -24.94 5.07 7.24
C ARG A 46 -24.61 4.42 5.90
N THR A 47 -24.36 5.22 4.88
CA THR A 47 -23.91 4.73 3.58
C THR A 47 -22.45 5.11 3.36
N PHE A 48 -21.65 4.13 2.96
CA PHE A 48 -20.27 4.34 2.55
C PHE A 48 -20.16 4.32 1.04
N HIS A 49 -19.36 5.23 0.51
CA HIS A 49 -19.03 5.33 -0.91
C HIS A 49 -17.52 5.17 -1.04
N LEU A 50 -17.10 4.20 -1.84
CA LEU A 50 -15.70 3.81 -1.97
C LEU A 50 -15.24 4.01 -3.41
N HIS A 51 -14.14 4.74 -3.57
CA HIS A 51 -13.37 4.80 -4.82
C HIS A 51 -12.04 4.07 -4.63
N THR A 52 -11.82 3.05 -5.45
CA THR A 52 -10.64 2.19 -5.45
C THR A 52 -9.87 2.41 -6.75
N LEU A 53 -8.68 2.99 -6.67
CA LEU A 53 -7.80 3.19 -7.81
C LEU A 53 -6.56 2.33 -7.66
N VAL A 54 -6.36 1.39 -8.59
CA VAL A 54 -5.15 0.56 -8.68
C VAL A 54 -4.50 0.81 -10.03
N THR A 55 -3.23 1.22 -10.06
CA THR A 55 -2.57 1.49 -11.34
C THR A 55 -2.16 0.21 -12.07
N ALA A 56 -2.08 0.28 -13.40
CA ALA A 56 -1.39 -0.75 -14.18
C ALA A 56 0.08 -0.93 -13.74
N PRO A 57 0.62 -2.17 -13.72
CA PRO A 57 2.01 -2.42 -13.38
C PRO A 57 2.97 -1.64 -14.27
N ARG A 58 4.01 -1.06 -13.65
CA ARG A 58 5.13 -0.43 -14.37
C ARG A 58 6.45 -0.92 -13.84
N LYS A 59 7.49 -0.95 -14.69
CA LYS A 59 8.86 -1.23 -14.25
C LYS A 59 9.34 -0.12 -13.30
N SER A 60 9.96 -0.51 -12.18
CA SER A 60 10.53 0.42 -11.21
C SER A 60 11.84 -0.11 -10.66
N ASN A 61 12.87 0.73 -10.66
CA ASN A 61 14.16 0.43 -10.04
C ASN A 61 14.33 1.16 -8.69
N ALA A 62 13.23 1.65 -8.12
CA ALA A 62 13.24 2.50 -6.94
C ALA A 62 13.35 1.73 -5.62
N LEU A 63 12.93 0.46 -5.58
CA LEU A 63 12.81 -0.29 -4.31
C LEU A 63 14.16 -0.65 -3.70
N PHE A 64 15.13 -1.10 -4.51
CA PHE A 64 16.48 -1.42 -4.06
C PHE A 64 17.51 -0.64 -4.89
N PRO A 65 17.59 0.69 -4.71
CA PRO A 65 18.34 1.56 -5.60
C PRO A 65 19.87 1.43 -5.45
N PHE A 66 20.31 0.75 -4.39
CA PHE A 66 21.72 0.55 -4.00
C PHE A 66 22.20 -0.90 -4.11
N ALA A 67 21.31 -1.86 -4.41
CA ALA A 67 21.67 -3.25 -4.63
C ALA A 67 22.56 -3.40 -5.88
N LYS A 68 23.64 -4.19 -5.75
CA LYS A 68 24.56 -4.55 -6.85
C LYS A 68 24.83 -6.06 -6.84
N PRO A 69 24.62 -6.80 -7.95
CA PRO A 69 24.02 -6.34 -9.21
C PRO A 69 22.59 -5.81 -9.02
N ARG A 70 22.12 -4.96 -9.95
CA ARG A 70 20.76 -4.39 -9.85
C ARG A 70 19.74 -5.52 -9.99
N PRO A 71 18.65 -5.52 -9.20
CA PRO A 71 17.60 -6.51 -9.36
C PRO A 71 16.98 -6.38 -10.77
N PRO A 72 16.87 -7.47 -11.53
CA PRO A 72 16.61 -7.38 -12.96
C PRO A 72 15.18 -6.92 -13.29
N ARG A 73 14.18 -7.18 -12.42
CA ARG A 73 12.76 -6.94 -12.73
C ARG A 73 11.93 -6.70 -11.46
N VAL A 74 11.65 -5.43 -11.16
CA VAL A 74 10.67 -5.05 -10.12
C VAL A 74 9.55 -4.25 -10.77
N TYR A 75 8.30 -4.66 -10.52
CA TYR A 75 7.10 -3.99 -11.00
C TYR A 75 6.40 -3.27 -9.86
N LEU A 76 5.87 -2.08 -10.12
CA LEU A 76 5.22 -1.23 -9.14
C LEU A 76 3.78 -0.95 -9.56
N GLN A 77 2.86 -1.07 -8.61
CA GLN A 77 1.49 -0.62 -8.69
C GLN A 77 1.18 0.31 -7.51
N ASP A 78 0.57 1.46 -7.78
CA ASP A 78 0.08 2.36 -6.74
C ASP A 78 -1.41 2.09 -6.50
N ILE A 79 -1.82 2.24 -5.24
CA ILE A 79 -3.17 2.02 -4.75
C ILE A 79 -3.61 3.27 -3.99
N LEU A 80 -4.75 3.83 -4.39
CA LEU A 80 -5.43 4.89 -3.64
C LEU A 80 -6.86 4.46 -3.35
N LEU A 81 -7.21 4.44 -2.06
CA LEU A 81 -8.58 4.29 -1.59
C LEU A 81 -9.06 5.65 -1.09
N VAL A 82 -10.24 6.07 -1.53
CA VAL A 82 -10.95 7.23 -1.00
C VAL A 82 -12.32 6.76 -0.52
N LEU A 83 -12.60 6.96 0.76
CA LEU A 83 -13.84 6.56 1.40
C LEU A 83 -14.61 7.81 1.85
N SER A 84 -15.82 7.96 1.34
CA SER A 84 -16.79 8.95 1.79
C SER A 84 -17.96 8.31 2.52
N GLU A 85 -18.55 9.09 3.42
CA GLU A 85 -19.63 8.69 4.30
C GLU A 85 -20.80 9.64 4.11
N GLU A 86 -21.99 9.04 4.07
CA GLU A 86 -23.29 9.71 4.05
C GLU A 86 -24.05 9.21 5.28
N ALA A 87 -24.15 10.08 6.30
CA ALA A 87 -24.68 9.69 7.62
C ALA A 87 -26.18 9.35 7.58
N THR A 88 -26.95 10.13 6.81
CA THR A 88 -28.36 9.91 6.51
C THR A 88 -28.60 10.21 5.03
N PRO A 89 -29.68 9.70 4.42
CA PRO A 89 -29.97 9.96 2.99
C PRO A 89 -30.06 11.44 2.60
N ASP A 90 -30.36 12.31 3.56
CA ASP A 90 -30.46 13.76 3.36
C ASP A 90 -29.18 14.52 3.76
N ALA A 91 -28.19 13.83 4.36
CA ALA A 91 -26.94 14.45 4.78
C ALA A 91 -25.97 14.60 3.60
N PRO A 92 -25.11 15.63 3.61
CA PRO A 92 -24.07 15.75 2.61
C PRO A 92 -23.09 14.58 2.73
N ARG A 93 -22.65 14.08 1.58
CA ARG A 93 -21.57 13.10 1.49
C ARG A 93 -20.23 13.78 1.75
N VAL A 94 -19.40 13.18 2.61
CA VAL A 94 -18.08 13.73 2.96
C VAL A 94 -17.02 12.64 2.99
N ILE A 95 -15.83 12.90 2.43
CA ILE A 95 -14.67 12.01 2.56
C ILE A 95 -14.28 11.91 4.04
N VAL A 96 -14.20 10.68 4.54
CA VAL A 96 -13.87 10.38 5.95
C VAL A 96 -12.51 9.71 6.12
N ALA A 97 -12.05 8.95 5.13
CA ALA A 97 -10.78 8.24 5.18
C ALA A 97 -10.16 8.08 3.80
N ALA A 98 -8.82 8.04 3.75
CA ALA A 98 -8.08 7.66 2.56
C ALA A 98 -6.85 6.83 2.91
N VAL A 99 -6.47 5.94 1.99
CA VAL A 99 -5.30 5.07 2.12
C VAL A 99 -4.50 5.11 0.83
N GLU A 100 -3.23 5.50 0.92
CA GLU A 100 -2.23 5.39 -0.14
C GLU A 100 -1.30 4.22 0.19
N ALA A 101 -1.21 3.26 -0.73
CA ALA A 101 -0.33 2.11 -0.61
C ALA A 101 0.27 1.78 -1.98
N CYS A 102 1.31 0.96 -1.99
CA CYS A 102 1.88 0.47 -3.23
C CYS A 102 2.35 -0.98 -3.10
N VAL A 103 2.39 -1.67 -4.24
CA VAL A 103 2.82 -3.07 -4.32
C VAL A 103 3.97 -3.16 -5.29
N TYR A 104 5.10 -3.63 -4.79
CA TYR A 104 6.25 -4.00 -5.59
C TYR A 104 6.25 -5.51 -5.78
N THR A 105 6.34 -5.99 -7.02
CA THR A 105 6.45 -7.42 -7.31
C THR A 105 7.80 -7.71 -7.95
N ASN A 106 8.55 -8.65 -7.39
CA ASN A 106 9.77 -9.20 -7.96
C ASN A 106 9.51 -10.65 -8.40
N PRO A 107 9.27 -10.90 -9.69
CA PRO A 107 9.03 -12.25 -10.20
C PRO A 107 10.24 -13.18 -10.00
N THR A 108 11.46 -12.65 -9.94
CA THR A 108 12.69 -13.44 -9.83
C THR A 108 12.79 -14.17 -8.50
N THR A 109 12.25 -13.56 -7.44
CA THR A 109 12.30 -14.08 -6.07
C THR A 109 10.93 -14.54 -5.58
N HIS A 110 9.92 -14.51 -6.46
CA HIS A 110 8.51 -14.72 -6.11
C HIS A 110 8.03 -13.89 -4.91
N CYS A 111 8.67 -12.74 -4.67
CA CYS A 111 8.35 -11.84 -3.56
C CYS A 111 7.51 -10.66 -4.03
N ALA A 112 6.57 -10.24 -3.21
CA ALA A 112 5.90 -8.96 -3.31
C ALA A 112 6.09 -8.17 -2.01
N VAL A 113 6.28 -6.86 -2.13
CA VAL A 113 6.35 -5.92 -1.00
C VAL A 113 5.13 -5.01 -1.08
N PHE A 114 4.21 -5.17 -0.13
CA PHE A 114 3.06 -4.30 0.06
C PHE A 114 3.45 -3.21 1.08
N TYR A 115 3.59 -1.98 0.61
CA TYR A 115 3.96 -0.85 1.45
C TYR A 115 2.76 0.06 1.69
N VAL A 116 2.41 0.28 2.96
CA VAL A 116 1.43 1.31 3.32
C VAL A 116 2.16 2.65 3.44
N SER A 117 1.85 3.57 2.52
CA SER A 117 2.51 4.88 2.47
C SER A 117 1.84 5.88 3.39
N LYS A 118 0.52 6.09 3.22
CA LYS A 118 -0.23 7.08 3.99
C LYS A 118 -1.61 6.56 4.35
N VAL A 119 -2.02 6.82 5.59
CA VAL A 119 -3.38 6.61 6.06
C VAL A 119 -3.81 7.89 6.75
N ASP A 120 -4.92 8.46 6.32
CA ASP A 120 -5.45 9.67 6.94
C ASP A 120 -6.96 9.58 7.09
N SER A 121 -7.48 10.40 8.00
CA SER A 121 -8.91 10.60 8.20
C SER A 121 -9.20 12.09 8.33
N THR A 122 -10.40 12.51 7.92
CA THR A 122 -10.78 13.92 8.00
C THR A 122 -11.40 14.29 9.34
N GLY A 123 -11.96 13.32 10.06
CA GLY A 123 -12.73 13.57 11.29
C GLY A 123 -14.16 14.07 11.04
N HIS A 124 -14.62 14.13 9.78
CA HIS A 124 -15.99 14.53 9.40
C HIS A 124 -17.01 13.38 9.44
N GLY A 125 -16.60 12.19 9.89
CA GLY A 125 -17.52 11.04 10.02
C GLY A 125 -18.63 11.26 11.04
N ALA A 126 -19.68 10.43 10.98
CA ALA A 126 -20.83 10.56 11.87
C ALA A 126 -20.43 10.51 13.35
N LYS A 127 -20.90 11.50 14.12
CA LYS A 127 -20.60 11.63 15.56
C LYS A 127 -21.13 10.43 16.33
N GLY A 128 -20.32 9.92 17.26
CA GLY A 128 -20.69 8.79 18.13
C GLY A 128 -20.63 7.41 17.46
N LEU A 129 -20.29 7.33 16.17
CA LEU A 129 -20.06 6.08 15.46
C LEU A 129 -18.57 5.75 15.35
N PRO A 130 -18.19 4.46 15.31
CA PRO A 130 -16.79 4.08 15.16
C PRO A 130 -16.24 4.50 13.79
N ALA A 131 -14.97 4.90 13.74
CA ALA A 131 -14.32 5.26 12.49
C ALA A 131 -14.12 4.04 11.57
N PRO A 132 -14.43 4.12 10.26
CA PRO A 132 -14.28 3.01 9.33
C PRO A 132 -12.82 2.73 8.95
N THR A 133 -11.89 3.66 9.21
CA THR A 133 -10.49 3.62 8.76
C THR A 133 -9.78 2.32 9.12
N ALA A 134 -9.98 1.81 10.35
CA ALA A 134 -9.33 0.58 10.78
C ALA A 134 -9.88 -0.66 10.05
N VAL A 135 -11.17 -0.68 9.69
CA VAL A 135 -11.77 -1.76 8.90
C VAL A 135 -11.25 -1.70 7.47
N LEU A 136 -11.24 -0.50 6.88
CA LEU A 136 -10.74 -0.27 5.52
C LEU A 136 -9.28 -0.72 5.35
N VAL A 137 -8.39 -0.28 6.26
CA VAL A 137 -6.96 -0.64 6.22
C VAL A 137 -6.75 -2.14 6.42
N ARG A 138 -7.43 -2.77 7.39
CA ARG A 138 -7.29 -4.21 7.60
C ARG A 138 -7.79 -5.01 6.40
N ALA A 139 -8.91 -4.62 5.80
CA ALA A 139 -9.46 -5.29 4.62
C ALA A 139 -8.53 -5.14 3.41
N LEU A 140 -7.94 -3.96 3.19
CA LEU A 140 -6.95 -3.75 2.13
C LEU A 140 -5.73 -4.66 2.31
N ILE A 141 -5.12 -4.66 3.51
CA ILE A 141 -3.94 -5.49 3.78
C ILE A 141 -4.31 -6.97 3.64
N ARG A 142 -5.45 -7.40 4.21
CA ARG A 142 -5.93 -8.78 4.10
C ARG A 142 -6.10 -9.22 2.65
N PHE A 143 -6.67 -8.38 1.79
CA PHE A 143 -6.88 -8.70 0.38
C PHE A 143 -5.58 -9.06 -0.35
N TYR A 144 -4.49 -8.35 -0.06
CA TYR A 144 -3.17 -8.64 -0.65
C TYR A 144 -2.42 -9.75 0.08
N VAL A 145 -2.62 -9.92 1.38
CA VAL A 145 -1.91 -10.93 2.17
C VAL A 145 -2.51 -12.33 2.00
N ASP A 146 -3.83 -12.47 1.90
CA ASP A 146 -4.49 -13.76 1.74
C ASP A 146 -4.20 -14.35 0.35
N PRO A 147 -3.54 -15.53 0.25
CA PRO A 147 -3.21 -16.16 -1.03
C PRO A 147 -4.43 -16.46 -1.91
N ALA A 148 -5.64 -16.54 -1.34
CA ALA A 148 -6.86 -16.79 -2.10
C ALA A 148 -7.43 -15.55 -2.79
N THR A 149 -7.16 -14.35 -2.29
CA THR A 149 -7.67 -13.09 -2.85
C THR A 149 -6.59 -12.23 -3.51
N ARG A 150 -5.32 -12.48 -3.18
CA ARG A 150 -4.18 -11.70 -3.67
C ARG A 150 -4.17 -11.64 -5.20
N PRO A 151 -4.15 -10.43 -5.80
CA PRO A 151 -4.16 -10.27 -7.26
C PRO A 151 -2.78 -10.43 -7.89
N VAL A 152 -1.70 -10.38 -7.09
CA VAL A 152 -0.32 -10.48 -7.54
C VAL A 152 0.23 -11.90 -7.43
N GLN A 153 0.99 -12.30 -8.44
CA GLN A 153 1.63 -13.61 -8.52
C GLN A 153 2.92 -13.64 -7.68
N ALA A 154 2.78 -13.79 -6.37
CA ALA A 154 3.91 -13.89 -5.43
C ALA A 154 3.63 -14.95 -4.35
N GLU A 155 4.64 -15.71 -3.97
CA GLU A 155 4.61 -16.69 -2.88
C GLU A 155 4.81 -16.02 -1.53
N HIS A 156 5.71 -15.04 -1.48
CA HIS A 156 6.10 -14.33 -0.27
C HIS A 156 5.59 -12.89 -0.33
N MET A 157 4.67 -12.53 0.57
CA MET A 157 4.18 -11.16 0.72
C MET A 157 4.78 -10.51 1.95
N TRP A 158 5.46 -9.40 1.71
CA TRP A 158 6.12 -8.57 2.72
C TRP A 158 5.29 -7.30 2.90
N VAL A 159 4.49 -7.24 3.96
CA VAL A 159 3.81 -6.01 4.37
C VAL A 159 4.79 -5.18 5.17
N GLN A 160 5.09 -3.97 4.70
CA GLN A 160 5.98 -3.04 5.41
C GLN A 160 5.30 -1.69 5.58
N LEU A 161 5.55 -1.05 6.72
CA LEU A 161 5.15 0.33 6.98
C LEU A 161 6.00 0.92 8.10
N PHE A 162 6.03 2.25 8.17
CA PHE A 162 6.46 2.97 9.37
C PHE A 162 5.28 3.76 9.95
N ALA A 163 5.26 3.89 11.26
CA ALA A 163 4.24 4.57 12.03
C ALA A 163 4.88 5.77 12.71
N ARG A 164 4.48 6.97 12.28
CA ARG A 164 4.81 8.25 12.89
C ARG A 164 3.53 9.06 12.97
N ALA A 165 3.27 9.78 14.05
CA ALA A 165 2.11 10.67 14.10
C ALA A 165 2.42 11.98 13.36
N GLN A 166 1.46 12.40 12.55
CA GLN A 166 1.41 13.74 11.99
C GLN A 166 -0.04 14.24 12.11
N ALA A 167 -0.22 15.56 12.16
CA ALA A 167 -1.54 16.15 12.27
C ALA A 167 -2.41 15.84 11.02
N GLN A 168 -1.77 15.73 9.85
CA GLN A 168 -2.40 15.36 8.59
C GLN A 168 -1.37 14.79 7.60
N TYR A 169 -1.85 13.94 6.70
CA TYR A 169 -1.06 13.28 5.64
C TYR A 169 -1.64 13.52 4.25
N LEU A 170 -2.93 13.24 4.07
CA LEU A 170 -3.61 13.26 2.77
C LEU A 170 -4.64 14.39 2.67
N PHE A 171 -5.13 14.90 3.81
CA PHE A 171 -6.23 15.87 3.84
C PHE A 171 -5.74 17.25 4.33
N PRO A 172 -5.51 18.21 3.42
CA PRO A 172 -5.05 19.55 3.79
C PRO A 172 -5.99 20.26 4.76
N ASN A 173 -5.40 20.86 5.79
CA ASN A 173 -6.03 21.61 6.88
C ASN A 173 -7.08 20.82 7.68
N SER A 174 -7.11 19.49 7.56
CA SER A 174 -8.01 18.64 8.35
C SER A 174 -7.67 18.64 9.84
N ASN A 175 -6.46 19.03 10.21
CA ASN A 175 -6.05 19.22 11.61
C ASN A 175 -6.73 20.40 12.30
N GLU A 176 -7.29 21.34 11.54
CA GLU A 176 -8.05 22.48 12.08
C GLU A 176 -9.48 22.09 12.47
N TRP A 177 -9.97 20.94 12.00
CA TRP A 177 -11.30 20.44 12.33
C TRP A 177 -11.33 19.78 13.70
N GLU A 178 -12.18 20.28 14.60
CA GLU A 178 -12.32 19.80 15.98
C GLU A 178 -12.73 18.31 16.10
N GLY A 179 -13.40 17.77 15.08
CA GLY A 179 -13.77 16.36 15.05
C GLY A 179 -12.59 15.42 14.77
N LYS A 180 -11.47 15.92 14.24
CA LYS A 180 -10.28 15.13 14.00
C LYS A 180 -9.52 14.91 15.31
N LYS A 181 -9.26 13.64 15.63
CA LYS A 181 -8.50 13.24 16.82
C LYS A 181 -7.27 12.44 16.41
N PRO A 182 -6.15 13.10 16.03
CA PRO A 182 -4.91 12.42 15.70
C PRO A 182 -4.42 11.58 16.89
N LEU A 183 -3.90 10.38 16.60
CA LEU A 183 -3.25 9.55 17.61
C LEU A 183 -1.87 10.11 17.92
N SER A 184 -1.42 9.97 19.17
CA SER A 184 0.00 10.16 19.51
C SER A 184 0.84 9.05 18.89
N ASP A 185 2.14 9.29 18.73
CA ASP A 185 3.11 8.34 18.17
C ASP A 185 2.97 6.92 18.76
N THR A 186 2.97 6.80 20.08
CA THR A 186 2.85 5.52 20.80
C THR A 186 1.50 4.84 20.56
N LYS A 187 0.41 5.61 20.54
CA LYS A 187 -0.95 5.10 20.26
C LYS A 187 -1.07 4.66 18.80
N LEU A 188 -0.42 5.34 17.87
CA LEU A 188 -0.41 4.98 16.46
C LEU A 188 0.40 3.70 16.23
N CYS A 189 1.57 3.55 16.87
CA CYS A 189 2.35 2.31 16.83
C CYS A 189 1.54 1.12 17.41
N ALA A 190 0.86 1.32 18.54
CA ALA A 190 -0.02 0.31 19.13
C ALA A 190 -1.22 -0.03 18.22
N TRP A 191 -1.79 0.99 17.54
CA TRP A 191 -2.86 0.80 16.57
C TRP A 191 -2.41 -0.05 15.38
N TRP A 192 -1.23 0.22 14.82
CA TRP A 192 -0.65 -0.56 13.72
C TRP A 192 -0.30 -1.98 14.12
N LYS A 193 0.39 -2.19 15.26
CA LYS A 193 0.71 -3.53 15.79
C LYS A 193 -0.56 -4.37 15.89
N ARG A 194 -1.63 -3.82 16.49
CA ARG A 194 -2.93 -4.50 16.59
C ARG A 194 -3.60 -4.75 15.24
N ALA A 195 -3.60 -3.77 14.34
CA ALA A 195 -4.23 -3.92 13.03
C ALA A 195 -3.58 -5.06 12.24
N LEU A 196 -2.25 -5.11 12.25
CA LEU A 196 -1.45 -6.16 11.62
C LEU A 196 -1.62 -7.52 12.31
N THR A 197 -1.63 -7.58 13.65
CA THR A 197 -1.92 -8.83 14.38
C THR A 197 -3.28 -9.41 13.96
N ARG A 198 -4.32 -8.58 13.88
CA ARG A 198 -5.66 -9.05 13.48
C ARG A 198 -5.66 -9.61 12.06
N VAL A 199 -4.98 -8.96 11.12
CA VAL A 199 -4.85 -9.47 9.74
C VAL A 199 -4.08 -10.79 9.71
N ALA A 200 -3.02 -10.93 10.51
CA ALA A 200 -2.24 -12.16 10.59
C ALA A 200 -3.06 -13.34 11.12
N VAL A 201 -3.83 -13.13 12.19
CA VAL A 201 -4.75 -14.13 12.77
C VAL A 201 -5.80 -14.55 11.75
N ASP A 202 -6.45 -13.57 11.12
CA ASP A 202 -7.45 -13.74 10.09
C ASP A 202 -6.98 -14.60 8.90
N VAL A 203 -5.71 -14.42 8.51
CA VAL A 203 -5.07 -15.18 7.42
C VAL A 203 -4.68 -16.58 7.89
N GLU A 204 -4.15 -16.72 9.10
CA GLU A 204 -3.82 -18.02 9.67
C GLU A 204 -5.07 -18.90 9.81
N GLU A 205 -6.18 -18.35 10.30
CA GLU A 205 -7.47 -19.04 10.39
C GLU A 205 -8.03 -19.42 9.00
N ALA A 206 -7.93 -18.53 8.02
CA ALA A 206 -8.36 -18.81 6.66
C ALA A 206 -7.51 -19.90 5.99
N ALA A 207 -6.21 -19.95 6.28
CA ALA A 207 -5.30 -20.99 5.82
C ALA A 207 -5.61 -22.34 6.45
N LYS A 208 -5.83 -22.38 7.79
CA LYS A 208 -6.25 -23.58 8.53
C LYS A 208 -7.55 -24.16 7.97
N LYS A 209 -8.56 -23.32 7.70
CA LYS A 209 -9.84 -23.74 7.09
C LYS A 209 -9.69 -24.36 5.71
N LYS A 210 -8.64 -24.00 4.97
CA LYS A 210 -8.37 -24.48 3.61
C LYS A 210 -7.25 -25.53 3.57
N GLU A 211 -6.82 -26.02 4.74
CA GLU A 211 -5.72 -26.99 4.90
C GLU A 211 -4.42 -26.56 4.18
N LYS A 212 -4.18 -25.25 4.08
CA LYS A 212 -2.98 -24.70 3.43
C LYS A 212 -1.89 -24.41 4.45
N GLU A 213 -0.67 -24.85 4.15
CA GLU A 213 0.50 -24.47 4.92
C GLU A 213 0.85 -23.00 4.61
N VAL A 214 0.74 -22.15 5.62
CA VAL A 214 1.11 -20.73 5.55
C VAL A 214 2.06 -20.42 6.70
N LYS A 215 3.18 -19.79 6.38
CA LYS A 215 4.15 -19.30 7.36
C LYS A 215 3.99 -17.81 7.54
N ILE A 216 3.81 -17.37 8.77
CA ILE A 216 3.64 -15.97 9.14
C ILE A 216 4.75 -15.57 10.10
N LYS A 217 5.48 -14.50 9.78
CA LYS A 217 6.43 -13.86 10.70
C LYS A 217 6.11 -12.38 10.85
N MET A 218 6.28 -11.86 12.06
CA MET A 218 5.96 -10.48 12.39
C MET A 218 7.12 -9.85 13.15
N TYR A 219 7.58 -8.71 12.67
CA TYR A 219 8.73 -7.98 13.19
C TYR A 219 8.33 -6.54 13.47
N TYR A 220 8.83 -5.99 14.57
CA TYR A 220 8.69 -4.58 14.86
C TYR A 220 9.93 -4.03 15.55
N ILE A 221 10.22 -2.76 15.29
CA ILE A 221 11.30 -2.04 15.96
C ILE A 221 10.87 -0.61 16.25
N LEU A 222 11.15 -0.14 17.46
CA LEU A 222 11.01 1.26 17.86
C LEU A 222 12.44 1.79 18.08
N PRO A 223 13.08 2.45 17.10
CA PRO A 223 14.46 2.89 17.26
C PRO A 223 14.63 3.75 18.51
N GLY A 224 15.62 3.41 19.34
CA GLY A 224 15.88 4.07 20.62
C GLY A 224 15.29 3.35 21.84
N TYR A 225 14.47 2.31 21.65
CA TYR A 225 13.92 1.48 22.72
C TYR A 225 14.62 0.11 22.75
N ASN A 226 14.71 -0.48 23.94
CA ASN A 226 14.92 -1.93 24.05
C ASN A 226 13.58 -2.69 23.96
N GLU A 227 13.65 -4.01 23.86
CA GLU A 227 12.47 -4.87 23.70
C GLU A 227 11.43 -4.67 24.81
N SER A 228 11.84 -4.77 26.07
CA SER A 228 10.93 -4.63 27.22
C SER A 228 10.27 -3.25 27.29
N GLU A 229 11.02 -2.18 27.03
CA GLU A 229 10.48 -0.82 26.99
C GLU A 229 9.50 -0.62 25.85
N ALA A 230 9.79 -1.18 24.67
CA ALA A 230 8.90 -1.13 23.52
C ALA A 230 7.60 -1.90 23.80
N GLU A 231 7.69 -3.08 24.40
CA GLU A 231 6.53 -3.88 24.80
C GLU A 231 5.65 -3.16 25.80
N ASP A 232 6.24 -2.65 26.89
CA ASP A 232 5.49 -1.94 27.92
C ASP A 232 4.86 -0.65 27.37
N THR A 233 5.59 0.11 26.55
CA THR A 233 5.08 1.33 25.91
C THR A 233 3.85 1.02 25.06
N LEU A 234 3.93 -0.03 24.22
CA LEU A 234 2.82 -0.42 23.36
C LEU A 234 1.66 -1.04 24.15
N ARG A 235 1.94 -1.78 25.22
CA ARG A 235 0.93 -2.37 26.12
C ARG A 235 0.14 -1.28 26.85
N ILE A 236 0.82 -0.28 27.40
CA ILE A 236 0.19 0.88 28.06
C ILE A 236 -0.62 1.71 27.06
N ALA A 237 -0.10 1.91 25.84
CA ALA A 237 -0.85 2.60 24.79
C ALA A 237 -2.09 1.80 24.35
N SER A 238 -2.02 0.47 24.39
CA SER A 238 -3.11 -0.44 23.99
C SER A 238 -4.21 -0.56 25.04
N SER A 239 -3.89 -0.48 26.34
CA SER A 239 -4.89 -0.56 27.43
C SER A 239 -5.93 0.58 27.37
N SER A 240 -5.57 1.68 26.71
CA SER A 240 -6.44 2.83 26.47
C SER A 240 -7.42 2.65 25.30
N SER A 241 -7.42 1.49 24.62
CA SER A 241 -8.15 1.28 23.37
C SER A 241 -9.01 0.01 23.41
N ALA A 242 -10.31 0.17 23.17
CA ALA A 242 -11.31 -0.88 23.28
C ALA A 242 -11.03 -2.05 22.32
N GLY A 243 -10.80 -3.24 22.90
CA GLY A 243 -10.69 -4.51 22.19
C GLY A 243 -9.42 -5.25 22.58
N ALA A 244 -9.58 -6.28 23.41
CA ALA A 244 -8.53 -7.24 23.70
C ALA A 244 -7.95 -7.80 22.39
N LEU A 245 -6.63 -7.96 22.34
CA LEU A 245 -6.01 -8.79 21.32
C LEU A 245 -6.42 -10.25 21.62
N PRO A 246 -6.81 -11.04 20.62
CA PRO A 246 -6.99 -12.47 20.83
C PRO A 246 -5.69 -13.06 21.39
N GLU A 247 -5.79 -14.00 22.33
CA GLU A 247 -4.64 -14.82 22.71
C GLU A 247 -4.27 -15.67 21.49
N THR A 248 -3.10 -15.42 20.92
CA THR A 248 -2.67 -16.05 19.66
C THR A 248 -1.32 -16.73 19.86
N GLY A 249 -1.08 -17.79 19.09
CA GLY A 249 0.27 -18.38 18.97
C GLY A 249 1.23 -17.56 18.11
N LEU A 250 0.79 -16.41 17.58
CA LEU A 250 1.57 -15.55 16.69
C LEU A 250 2.29 -14.47 17.50
N GLY A 251 3.57 -14.74 17.79
CA GLY A 251 4.47 -13.80 18.46
C GLY A 251 5.00 -12.71 17.53
N TRP A 252 5.22 -11.52 18.08
CA TRP A 252 6.01 -10.47 17.42
C TRP A 252 7.47 -10.61 17.85
N GLU A 253 8.39 -10.62 16.90
CA GLU A 253 9.82 -10.57 17.15
C GLU A 253 10.28 -9.10 17.19
N TYR A 254 10.96 -8.69 18.27
CA TYR A 254 11.54 -7.35 18.34
C TYR A 254 12.83 -7.30 17.53
N GLY A 255 12.87 -6.45 16.51
CA GLY A 255 14.02 -6.33 15.61
C GLY A 255 13.62 -6.22 14.14
N HIS A 256 14.51 -6.67 13.26
CA HIS A 256 14.34 -6.54 11.82
C HIS A 256 14.35 -7.90 11.10
N PRO A 257 13.68 -8.02 9.95
CA PRO A 257 13.49 -9.31 9.29
C PRO A 257 14.67 -9.72 8.38
N TYR A 258 15.80 -9.02 8.43
CA TYR A 258 16.91 -9.26 7.49
C TYR A 258 17.86 -10.39 7.90
N SER A 259 17.79 -10.85 9.16
CA SER A 259 18.66 -11.92 9.68
C SER A 259 18.03 -13.32 9.58
N GLN A 260 16.72 -13.40 9.34
CA GLN A 260 16.02 -14.69 9.17
C GLN A 260 16.32 -15.32 7.82
N THR A 261 16.26 -16.65 7.76
CA THR A 261 16.55 -17.47 6.56
C THR A 261 15.38 -18.35 6.11
N GLU A 262 14.26 -18.31 6.83
CA GLU A 262 13.09 -19.17 6.58
C GLU A 262 12.25 -18.71 5.38
N ILE A 263 12.22 -17.40 5.11
CA ILE A 263 11.49 -16.80 4.02
C ILE A 263 12.48 -16.02 3.13
N PRO A 264 12.50 -16.28 1.81
CA PRO A 264 13.36 -15.53 0.88
C PRO A 264 13.15 -14.02 0.97
N LEU A 265 14.26 -13.28 1.03
CA LEU A 265 14.24 -11.82 0.99
C LEU A 265 13.81 -11.31 -0.41
N PRO A 266 13.21 -10.11 -0.51
CA PRO A 266 12.76 -9.59 -1.80
C PRO A 266 13.90 -9.35 -2.82
N CYS A 267 15.12 -9.09 -2.35
CA CYS A 267 16.31 -8.86 -3.17
C CYS A 267 17.53 -9.58 -2.54
N PRO A 268 17.63 -10.92 -2.66
CA PRO A 268 18.76 -11.66 -2.10
C PRO A 268 20.04 -11.29 -2.85
N ALA A 269 21.14 -11.12 -2.12
CA ALA A 269 22.45 -10.96 -2.72
C ALA A 269 22.93 -12.28 -3.33
N ASP A 270 23.50 -12.25 -4.54
CA ASP A 270 24.06 -13.42 -5.19
C ASP A 270 25.12 -14.09 -4.29
N VAL A 271 24.95 -15.39 -4.05
CA VAL A 271 25.79 -16.19 -3.15
C VAL A 271 27.20 -16.42 -3.73
N SER A 272 27.39 -16.19 -5.03
CA SER A 272 28.63 -16.45 -5.77
C SER A 272 29.74 -15.42 -5.54
N GLY A 273 29.47 -14.30 -4.84
CA GLY A 273 30.46 -13.26 -4.58
C GLY A 273 30.27 -12.60 -3.21
N GLU A 274 30.87 -13.19 -2.16
CA GLU A 274 30.91 -12.62 -0.80
C GLU A 274 31.36 -11.15 -0.73
N LYS A 275 32.05 -10.65 -1.76
CA LYS A 275 32.58 -9.28 -1.85
C LYS A 275 31.55 -8.20 -2.21
N ILE A 276 30.28 -8.51 -2.51
CA ILE A 276 29.26 -7.52 -2.94
C ILE A 276 27.97 -7.59 -2.12
N LYS A 277 28.03 -8.07 -0.88
CA LYS A 277 26.90 -7.92 0.05
C LYS A 277 26.97 -6.52 0.68
N ASN A 278 26.06 -5.65 0.26
CA ASN A 278 25.88 -4.32 0.86
C ASN A 278 24.49 -4.20 1.48
N LEU A 279 24.30 -3.19 2.33
CA LEU A 279 23.04 -2.93 3.02
C LEU A 279 21.85 -2.70 2.05
N GLY A 280 22.15 -2.24 0.83
CA GLY A 280 21.19 -1.96 -0.22
C GLY A 280 20.45 -3.18 -0.79
N HIS A 281 20.90 -4.40 -0.50
CA HIS A 281 20.15 -5.64 -0.81
C HIS A 281 19.06 -5.95 0.22
N PHE A 282 19.20 -5.45 1.45
CA PHE A 282 18.31 -5.80 2.55
C PHE A 282 17.20 -4.75 2.72
N ILE A 283 17.57 -3.46 2.80
CA ILE A 283 16.66 -2.40 3.19
C ILE A 283 15.99 -1.77 1.96
N PRO A 284 14.66 -1.89 1.82
CA PRO A 284 13.95 -1.25 0.72
C PRO A 284 13.81 0.27 0.94
N THR A 285 13.82 1.00 -0.17
CA THR A 285 13.63 2.44 -0.25
C THR A 285 12.19 2.76 -0.69
N PHE A 286 11.48 3.51 0.15
CA PHE A 286 10.15 4.09 -0.10
C PHE A 286 10.18 5.62 -0.05
N GLU A 287 9.17 6.25 -0.67
CA GLU A 287 8.96 7.70 -0.65
C GLU A 287 8.58 8.18 0.77
N ASP A 288 9.12 9.34 1.16
CA ASP A 288 8.89 10.00 2.46
C ASP A 288 9.16 9.15 3.72
N ASP A 289 9.97 8.08 3.60
CA ASP A 289 10.29 7.18 4.71
C ASP A 289 11.63 7.55 5.38
N PRO A 290 11.68 7.67 6.73
CA PRO A 290 12.92 7.97 7.47
C PRO A 290 14.06 7.00 7.19
N LYS A 291 13.78 5.70 7.04
CA LYS A 291 14.81 4.68 6.78
C LYS A 291 15.40 4.83 5.38
N SER A 292 14.59 5.27 4.40
CA SER A 292 15.05 5.57 3.03
C SER A 292 15.99 6.76 3.03
N ARG A 293 15.59 7.84 3.74
CA ARG A 293 16.42 9.03 3.89
C ARG A 293 17.75 8.70 4.56
N PHE A 294 17.73 7.89 5.61
CA PHE A 294 18.95 7.46 6.28
C PHE A 294 19.81 6.56 5.37
N MET A 295 19.18 5.70 4.58
CA MET A 295 19.88 4.86 3.61
C MET A 295 20.60 5.70 2.54
N ASP A 296 19.96 6.77 2.05
CA ASP A 296 20.60 7.73 1.15
C ASP A 296 21.81 8.38 1.84
N GLU A 297 21.68 8.83 3.09
CA GLU A 297 22.79 9.45 3.80
C GLU A 297 24.01 8.52 3.95
N ILE A 298 23.80 7.24 4.28
CA ILE A 298 24.89 6.24 4.34
C ILE A 298 25.52 6.02 2.96
N ALA A 299 24.71 5.98 1.91
CA ALA A 299 25.18 5.83 0.53
C ALA A 299 26.05 6.99 0.05
N TYR A 300 25.74 8.21 0.51
CA TYR A 300 26.44 9.42 0.08
C TYR A 300 27.51 9.93 1.05
N THR A 301 27.63 9.33 2.24
CA THR A 301 28.73 9.59 3.18
C THR A 301 29.98 8.87 2.69
N THR A 302 31.06 9.62 2.41
CA THR A 302 32.34 9.06 1.99
C THR A 302 33.45 9.59 2.90
N ASP A 303 34.00 8.74 3.77
CA ASP A 303 35.18 8.98 4.63
C ASP A 303 35.31 10.44 5.16
N GLY A 304 34.22 11.00 5.73
CA GLY A 304 34.19 12.33 6.36
C GLY A 304 33.64 13.48 5.51
N GLU A 305 33.40 13.30 4.21
CA GLU A 305 32.72 14.28 3.36
C GLU A 305 31.28 13.87 3.05
N ILE A 306 30.31 14.70 3.47
CA ILE A 306 28.90 14.54 3.13
C ILE A 306 28.67 15.10 1.73
N ARG A 307 28.53 14.23 0.72
CA ARG A 307 28.11 14.65 -0.63
C ARG A 307 26.58 14.68 -0.68
N SER A 308 25.98 15.80 -1.06
CA SER A 308 24.52 15.84 -1.24
C SER A 308 24.09 15.02 -2.47
N PRO A 309 22.97 14.29 -2.41
CA PRO A 309 22.38 13.66 -3.60
C PRO A 309 22.13 14.73 -4.67
N GLN A 310 22.54 14.48 -5.91
CA GLN A 310 22.24 15.42 -7.00
C GLN A 310 20.72 15.48 -7.20
N ARG A 311 20.10 16.60 -6.79
CA ARG A 311 18.70 16.90 -7.11
C ARG A 311 18.52 16.85 -8.62
N LYS A 312 17.66 15.95 -9.14
CA LYS A 312 17.16 16.03 -10.51
C LYS A 312 16.37 17.34 -10.66
N ARG A 313 17.04 18.42 -11.07
CA ARG A 313 16.36 19.65 -11.48
C ARG A 313 15.53 19.37 -12.72
N ALA A 314 14.30 19.87 -12.73
CA ALA A 314 13.53 20.00 -13.96
C ALA A 314 14.33 20.85 -14.96
N ARG A 315 14.45 20.37 -16.20
CA ARG A 315 15.25 21.02 -17.25
C ARG A 315 14.56 22.29 -17.73
N THR A 316 14.88 23.44 -17.13
CA THR A 316 14.60 24.75 -17.72
C THR A 316 15.66 25.09 -18.76
N LEU A 317 15.21 25.49 -19.95
CA LEU A 317 16.04 26.02 -21.03
C LEU A 317 16.47 27.45 -20.67
N ASN A 318 17.76 27.68 -20.42
CA ASN A 318 18.56 28.85 -20.86
C ASN A 318 19.81 29.10 -19.99
N GLY A 319 20.96 29.25 -20.68
CA GLY A 319 22.20 29.96 -20.28
C GLY A 319 23.02 29.33 -19.14
N GLU A 320 24.35 29.28 -19.12
CA GLU A 320 25.44 29.68 -20.00
C GLU A 320 26.68 28.94 -19.46
N ARG A 321 27.63 28.61 -20.33
CA ARG A 321 28.83 27.81 -19.98
C ARG A 321 29.89 28.67 -19.31
N THR A 322 30.45 28.18 -18.21
CA THR A 322 31.84 28.51 -17.84
C THR A 322 32.56 27.20 -17.49
N GLU A 323 33.56 26.88 -18.31
CA GLU A 323 34.43 25.73 -18.16
C GLU A 323 35.53 26.06 -17.14
N GLN A 324 35.65 25.27 -16.07
CA GLN A 324 36.91 25.04 -15.38
C GLN A 324 37.10 23.54 -15.21
N LYS A 325 38.09 23.02 -15.95
CA LYS A 325 38.60 21.66 -15.86
C LYS A 325 39.59 21.60 -14.69
N GLU A 326 39.32 20.76 -13.72
CA GLU A 326 40.38 20.06 -12.99
C GLU A 326 40.17 18.55 -13.16
N ALA A 327 41.23 17.92 -13.64
CA ALA A 327 41.27 16.52 -14.00
C ALA A 327 41.66 15.68 -12.78
N THR A 328 40.81 14.73 -12.38
CA THR A 328 41.27 13.57 -11.62
C THR A 328 40.37 12.35 -11.83
N SER A 329 40.98 11.31 -12.41
CA SER A 329 40.57 9.91 -12.45
C SER A 329 39.27 9.53 -13.17
N ASN A 330 39.44 8.80 -14.29
CA ASN A 330 38.43 7.99 -14.95
C ASN A 330 37.81 6.98 -13.95
N THR A 331 36.61 7.25 -13.47
CA THR A 331 35.73 6.23 -12.90
C THR A 331 34.44 6.21 -13.72
N THR A 332 34.05 5.01 -14.13
CA THR A 332 32.83 4.70 -14.89
C THR A 332 31.60 5.41 -14.29
N GLU A 333 30.91 6.21 -15.09
CA GLU A 333 29.77 7.09 -14.73
C GLU A 333 28.49 6.38 -14.22
N ASP A 334 28.54 5.10 -13.83
CA ASP A 334 27.38 4.30 -13.41
C ASP A 334 27.42 3.81 -11.95
N ALA A 335 28.48 4.10 -11.20
CA ALA A 335 28.53 3.79 -9.78
C ALA A 335 27.96 4.96 -8.97
N LYS A 336 26.67 4.90 -8.60
CA LYS A 336 26.21 5.62 -7.41
C LYS A 336 27.24 5.37 -6.29
N PRO A 337 27.67 6.40 -5.55
CA PRO A 337 28.61 6.22 -4.47
C PRO A 337 28.02 5.16 -3.54
N LEU A 338 28.84 4.15 -3.22
CA LEU A 338 28.46 3.11 -2.28
C LEU A 338 28.76 3.54 -0.84
N GLY A 339 29.31 4.74 -0.65
CA GLY A 339 29.61 5.35 0.64
C GLY A 339 30.06 4.35 1.69
N GLU A 340 29.33 4.31 2.80
CA GLU A 340 29.53 3.34 3.88
C GLU A 340 28.59 2.11 3.79
N LEU A 341 27.85 1.93 2.69
CA LEU A 341 26.86 0.83 2.55
C LEU A 341 27.45 -0.57 2.64
N GLY A 342 28.73 -0.72 2.32
CA GLY A 342 29.45 -2.00 2.47
C GLY A 342 30.07 -2.20 3.85
N LYS A 343 30.09 -1.16 4.70
CA LYS A 343 30.67 -1.17 6.04
C LYS A 343 29.60 -1.39 7.12
N VAL A 344 28.41 -0.82 6.92
CA VAL A 344 27.31 -0.83 7.91
C VAL A 344 26.48 -2.11 7.79
N THR A 345 26.34 -2.84 8.90
CA THR A 345 25.46 -4.02 8.98
C THR A 345 23.98 -3.61 9.13
N ALA A 346 23.06 -4.55 8.97
CA ALA A 346 21.65 -4.28 9.22
C ALA A 346 21.38 -3.91 10.69
N ASP A 347 22.02 -4.60 11.64
CA ASP A 347 21.88 -4.30 13.07
C ASP A 347 22.41 -2.88 13.37
N GLU A 348 23.61 -2.56 12.89
CA GLU A 348 24.22 -1.24 13.06
C GLU A 348 23.39 -0.13 12.41
N PHE A 349 22.75 -0.40 11.27
CA PHE A 349 21.82 0.54 10.65
C PHE A 349 20.69 0.90 11.61
N TRP A 350 20.07 -0.08 12.25
CA TRP A 350 18.96 0.17 13.17
C TRP A 350 19.38 0.81 14.48
N GLU A 351 20.59 0.51 14.97
CA GLU A 351 21.20 1.25 16.08
C GLU A 351 21.41 2.72 15.71
N ARG A 352 22.04 3.01 14.57
CA ARG A 352 22.26 4.37 14.08
C ARG A 352 20.94 5.11 13.78
N MET A 353 19.88 4.38 13.39
CA MET A 353 18.54 4.93 13.13
C MET A 353 17.91 5.55 14.40
N SER A 354 18.30 5.10 15.59
CA SER A 354 17.80 5.65 16.87
C SER A 354 18.21 7.10 17.12
N PHE A 355 19.33 7.56 16.56
CA PHE A 355 19.86 8.91 16.76
C PHE A 355 19.32 9.94 15.76
N ARG A 356 18.39 9.54 14.89
CA ARG A 356 17.86 10.37 13.82
C ARG A 356 16.78 11.30 14.36
N GLN A 357 16.65 12.50 13.78
CA GLN A 357 15.65 13.49 14.22
C GLN A 357 14.21 12.94 14.24
N GLU A 358 13.90 11.95 13.40
CA GLU A 358 12.59 11.30 13.34
C GLU A 358 12.34 10.31 14.51
N CYS A 359 13.38 9.98 15.29
CA CYS A 359 13.38 9.00 16.38
C CYS A 359 13.92 9.55 17.72
N VAL A 360 14.24 10.85 17.80
CA VAL A 360 14.78 11.50 19.02
C VAL A 360 13.84 12.60 19.54
N ALA A 361 14.18 13.19 20.69
CA ALA A 361 13.45 14.30 21.31
C ALA A 361 11.97 14.00 21.63
N GLY A 362 11.68 12.75 22.04
CA GLY A 362 10.34 12.32 22.43
C GLY A 362 9.45 11.86 21.28
N ALA A 363 9.92 11.93 20.03
CA ALA A 363 9.25 11.31 18.90
C ALA A 363 9.41 9.78 18.94
N VAL A 364 8.31 9.05 18.75
CA VAL A 364 8.34 7.58 18.67
C VAL A 364 7.94 7.15 17.26
N THR A 365 8.90 6.66 16.50
CA THR A 365 8.62 6.07 15.17
C THR A 365 8.72 4.56 15.27
N GLY A 366 7.70 3.84 14.80
CA GLY A 366 7.72 2.38 14.76
C GLY A 366 7.80 1.83 13.35
N PHE A 367 8.65 0.84 13.11
CA PHE A 367 8.71 0.13 11.84
C PHE A 367 8.15 -1.26 12.02
N PHE A 368 7.25 -1.66 11.11
CA PHE A 368 6.55 -2.94 11.19
C PHE A 368 6.76 -3.71 9.90
N THR A 369 7.06 -5.00 10.04
CA THR A 369 7.08 -5.93 8.91
C THR A 369 6.26 -7.17 9.25
N VAL A 370 5.31 -7.53 8.39
CA VAL A 370 4.61 -8.82 8.43
C VAL A 370 4.92 -9.57 7.15
N VAL A 371 5.38 -10.80 7.27
CA VAL A 371 5.74 -11.65 6.15
C VAL A 371 4.79 -12.84 6.13
N VAL A 372 4.11 -13.05 5.02
CA VAL A 372 3.24 -14.21 4.79
C VAL A 372 3.73 -14.97 3.57
N SER A 373 4.13 -16.22 3.82
CA SER A 373 4.66 -17.13 2.81
C SER A 373 3.74 -18.32 2.64
N CYS A 374 3.35 -18.60 1.40
CA CYS A 374 2.54 -19.76 1.03
C CYS A 374 3.05 -20.32 -0.30
N LYS A 375 3.22 -21.65 -0.38
CA LYS A 375 3.66 -22.32 -1.61
C LYS A 375 2.58 -22.22 -2.69
N ARG A 376 2.98 -21.95 -3.93
CA ARG A 376 2.07 -21.78 -5.06
C ARG A 376 1.58 -23.11 -5.61
N GLU A 377 0.30 -23.16 -6.01
CA GLU A 377 -0.31 -24.37 -6.62
C GLU A 377 -0.35 -24.34 -8.16
N GLN A 378 -0.15 -23.20 -8.85
CA GLN A 378 0.04 -23.14 -10.31
C GLN A 378 0.40 -21.71 -10.80
N GLU A 379 1.21 -21.62 -11.86
CA GLU A 379 1.49 -20.36 -12.57
C GLU A 379 0.44 -20.06 -13.63
N THR A 380 -0.28 -18.95 -13.48
CA THR A 380 -1.08 -18.37 -14.56
C THR A 380 -0.14 -17.72 -15.56
N GLY A 381 -0.11 -18.19 -16.81
CA GLY A 381 0.80 -17.73 -17.88
C GLY A 381 0.61 -16.26 -18.34
N GLU A 382 -0.13 -15.45 -17.59
CA GLU A 382 -0.31 -14.03 -17.86
C GLU A 382 0.93 -13.24 -17.48
N SER A 383 1.32 -12.29 -18.34
CA SER A 383 2.47 -11.43 -18.07
C SER A 383 2.23 -10.56 -16.83
N PRO A 384 3.18 -10.47 -15.88
CA PRO A 384 3.06 -9.60 -14.70
C PRO A 384 2.99 -8.10 -15.03
N LEU A 385 3.24 -7.72 -16.29
CA LEU A 385 3.09 -6.36 -16.81
C LEU A 385 1.75 -6.10 -17.50
N ALA A 386 0.98 -7.15 -17.80
CA ALA A 386 -0.30 -7.00 -18.47
C ALA A 386 -1.29 -6.31 -17.51
N PRO A 387 -1.93 -5.20 -17.93
CA PRO A 387 -2.95 -4.58 -17.11
C PRO A 387 -4.13 -5.53 -16.90
N GLN A 388 -4.60 -5.63 -15.66
CA GLN A 388 -5.78 -6.39 -15.30
C GLN A 388 -7.04 -5.51 -15.35
N THR A 389 -8.20 -6.14 -15.48
CA THR A 389 -9.50 -5.46 -15.44
C THR A 389 -9.64 -4.63 -14.16
N GLY A 390 -10.10 -3.39 -14.29
CA GLY A 390 -10.26 -2.46 -13.17
C GLY A 390 -9.02 -1.62 -12.84
N GLN A 391 -7.86 -1.89 -13.46
CA GLN A 391 -6.68 -1.05 -13.28
C GLN A 391 -6.78 0.23 -14.12
N VAL A 392 -6.19 1.32 -13.60
CA VAL A 392 -6.18 2.64 -14.25
C VAL A 392 -4.77 3.04 -14.71
N ALA A 393 -4.69 3.96 -15.67
CA ALA A 393 -3.42 4.54 -16.07
C ALA A 393 -2.77 5.32 -14.92
N GLY A 394 -1.43 5.27 -14.81
CA GLY A 394 -0.71 5.96 -13.72
C GLY A 394 -0.90 7.49 -13.70
N GLN A 395 -1.27 8.10 -14.84
CA GLN A 395 -1.61 9.52 -14.91
C GLN A 395 -2.92 9.86 -14.19
N VAL A 396 -3.89 8.93 -14.18
CA VAL A 396 -5.15 9.11 -13.44
C VAL A 396 -4.85 9.20 -11.95
N HIS A 397 -4.08 8.24 -11.41
CA HIS A 397 -3.65 8.25 -10.01
C HIS A 397 -2.94 9.55 -9.63
N LYS A 398 -1.94 9.97 -10.42
CA LYS A 398 -1.19 11.22 -10.15
C LYS A 398 -2.07 12.46 -10.12
N ARG A 399 -3.03 12.57 -11.05
CA ARG A 399 -3.97 13.69 -11.10
C ARG A 399 -4.90 13.70 -9.89
N VAL A 400 -5.47 12.54 -9.54
CA VAL A 400 -6.35 12.42 -8.36
C VAL A 400 -5.58 12.75 -7.09
N MET A 401 -4.37 12.23 -6.92
CA MET A 401 -3.50 12.56 -5.78
C MET A 401 -3.18 14.05 -5.71
N THR A 402 -2.89 14.69 -6.85
CA THR A 402 -2.64 16.13 -6.91
C THR A 402 -3.89 16.91 -6.51
N THR A 403 -5.06 16.54 -7.03
CA THR A 403 -6.34 17.15 -6.64
C THR A 403 -6.61 16.99 -5.15
N LEU A 404 -6.36 15.82 -4.58
CA LEU A 404 -6.55 15.55 -3.16
C LEU A 404 -5.60 16.36 -2.25
N LEU A 405 -4.33 16.47 -2.63
CA LEU A 405 -3.29 17.10 -1.80
C LEU A 405 -3.22 18.62 -1.96
N THR A 406 -3.57 19.17 -3.13
CA THR A 406 -3.39 20.62 -3.41
C THR A 406 -4.66 21.31 -3.90
N GLY A 407 -5.66 20.55 -4.34
CA GLY A 407 -6.86 21.10 -4.97
C GLY A 407 -8.05 21.27 -4.03
N VAL A 408 -7.98 20.73 -2.81
CA VAL A 408 -9.09 20.71 -1.84
C VAL A 408 -8.58 20.93 -0.41
N GLU A 409 -9.50 21.18 0.51
CA GLU A 409 -9.21 21.39 1.93
C GLU A 409 -10.37 20.90 2.80
N PHE A 410 -10.06 20.58 4.06
CA PHE A 410 -10.98 19.88 4.98
C PHE A 410 -11.11 20.55 6.36
N SER A 411 -10.78 21.84 6.47
CA SER A 411 -10.82 22.60 7.73
C SER A 411 -12.24 22.80 8.29
N THR A 412 -13.24 22.94 7.42
CA THR A 412 -14.65 23.08 7.80
C THR A 412 -15.52 22.05 7.08
N LEU A 413 -16.73 21.80 7.60
CA LEU A 413 -17.68 20.89 6.97
C LEU A 413 -18.00 21.31 5.53
N GLU A 414 -18.33 22.59 5.29
CA GLU A 414 -18.64 23.10 3.95
C GLU A 414 -17.50 22.89 2.94
N ARG A 415 -16.27 23.13 3.37
CA ARG A 415 -15.06 22.91 2.57
C ARG A 415 -14.87 21.42 2.28
N ALA A 416 -15.10 20.57 3.27
CA ALA A 416 -15.03 19.12 3.12
C ALA A 416 -16.10 18.57 2.16
N VAL A 417 -17.34 19.10 2.17
CA VAL A 417 -18.38 18.73 1.19
C VAL A 417 -17.91 19.08 -0.22
N ARG A 418 -17.49 20.34 -0.45
CA ARG A 418 -17.00 20.79 -1.77
C ARG A 418 -15.75 20.02 -2.23
N GLY A 419 -14.85 19.73 -1.29
CA GLY A 419 -13.66 18.92 -1.54
C GLY A 419 -14.02 17.50 -1.95
N THR A 420 -15.03 16.92 -1.32
CA THR A 420 -15.57 15.60 -1.66
C THR A 420 -16.14 15.59 -3.07
N GLU A 421 -17.01 16.54 -3.41
CA GLU A 421 -17.58 16.67 -4.76
C GLU A 421 -16.48 16.85 -5.83
N THR A 422 -15.47 17.67 -5.54
CA THR A 422 -14.35 17.94 -6.45
C THR A 422 -13.51 16.68 -6.70
N VAL A 423 -13.15 15.95 -5.65
CA VAL A 423 -12.34 14.73 -5.75
C VAL A 423 -13.14 13.60 -6.43
N GLU A 424 -14.37 13.34 -6.00
CA GLU A 424 -15.22 12.30 -6.60
C GLU A 424 -15.51 12.61 -8.07
N GLY A 425 -15.80 13.88 -8.39
CA GLY A 425 -16.00 14.36 -9.75
C GLY A 425 -14.75 14.21 -10.62
N ALA A 426 -13.56 14.49 -10.07
CA ALA A 426 -12.29 14.28 -10.77
C ALA A 426 -12.02 12.80 -11.04
N ILE A 427 -12.24 11.92 -10.06
CA ILE A 427 -12.07 10.47 -10.23
C ILE A 427 -13.03 9.96 -11.30
N ARG A 428 -14.30 10.32 -11.21
CA ARG A 428 -15.35 9.94 -12.17
C ARG A 428 -15.00 10.41 -13.58
N GLY A 429 -14.69 11.70 -13.76
CA GLY A 429 -14.39 12.27 -15.08
C GLY A 429 -13.12 11.69 -15.72
N LEU A 430 -12.10 11.36 -14.92
CA LEU A 430 -10.88 10.72 -15.42
C LEU A 430 -11.09 9.23 -15.77
N CYS A 431 -12.00 8.54 -15.07
CA CYS A 431 -12.29 7.12 -15.31
C CYS A 431 -13.37 6.88 -16.37
N GLU A 432 -14.30 7.80 -16.58
CA GLU A 432 -15.33 7.71 -17.63
C GLU A 432 -14.80 8.06 -19.04
N GLY A 433 -13.56 8.54 -19.13
CA GLY A 433 -12.92 8.82 -20.41
C GLY A 433 -13.49 10.05 -21.12
N ILE A 434 -13.87 11.10 -20.37
CA ILE A 434 -14.39 12.34 -20.98
C ILE A 434 -13.42 12.78 -22.09
N PRO A 435 -13.88 12.86 -23.35
CA PRO A 435 -13.01 13.15 -24.48
C PRO A 435 -12.36 14.51 -24.25
N LYS A 436 -11.04 14.57 -24.49
CA LYS A 436 -10.30 15.84 -24.55
C LYS A 436 -11.11 16.78 -25.45
N SER A 437 -11.71 17.81 -24.87
CA SER A 437 -12.35 18.87 -25.64
C SER A 437 -11.31 19.52 -26.55
N GLY A 438 -11.29 19.13 -27.82
CA GLY A 438 -11.19 20.04 -28.96
C GLY A 438 -10.06 21.07 -29.06
N ARG A 439 -8.96 21.00 -28.31
CA ARG A 439 -7.74 21.73 -28.73
C ARG A 439 -7.01 20.89 -29.77
N ARG A 440 -7.50 20.97 -31.01
CA ARG A 440 -6.70 20.67 -32.21
C ARG A 440 -5.45 21.54 -32.16
N THR A 441 -4.31 20.95 -31.86
CA THR A 441 -3.03 21.47 -32.32
C THR A 441 -3.12 21.52 -33.85
N PRO A 442 -2.91 22.67 -34.51
CA PRO A 442 -2.92 22.69 -35.96
C PRO A 442 -1.79 21.79 -36.46
N GLU A 443 -2.11 20.84 -37.32
CA GLU A 443 -1.09 20.12 -38.09
C GLU A 443 -0.21 21.14 -38.82
N PRO A 444 1.12 21.00 -38.78
CA PRO A 444 1.99 21.82 -39.61
C PRO A 444 1.74 21.47 -41.07
N ARG A 445 1.13 22.39 -41.82
CA ARG A 445 1.09 22.36 -43.28
C ARG A 445 2.51 22.14 -43.81
N GLU A 446 2.66 21.13 -44.66
CA GLU A 446 3.87 20.89 -45.44
C GLU A 446 4.29 22.16 -46.19
N ARG A 447 5.39 22.76 -45.76
CA ARG A 447 6.17 23.69 -46.59
C ARG A 447 7.42 22.96 -47.03
N ARG A 448 7.44 22.54 -48.30
CA ARG A 448 8.69 22.28 -49.02
C ARG A 448 9.57 23.52 -48.92
N LEU A 449 10.83 23.36 -48.48
CA LEU A 449 12.04 23.85 -49.17
C LEU A 449 13.31 23.72 -48.30
N LEU A 450 14.32 23.12 -48.95
CA LEU A 450 15.78 23.20 -48.76
C LEU A 450 16.45 22.39 -47.61
N GLU A 451 17.23 21.39 -48.01
CA GLU A 451 18.10 20.57 -47.16
C GLU A 451 19.28 21.38 -46.58
N PRO A 452 19.53 21.31 -45.26
CA PRO A 452 20.78 21.77 -44.65
C PRO A 452 21.86 20.67 -44.67
N PRO A 453 23.16 21.06 -44.64
CA PRO A 453 24.28 20.17 -44.96
C PRO A 453 24.52 19.08 -43.90
N ARG A 454 24.87 17.88 -44.37
CA ARG A 454 25.23 16.71 -43.57
C ARG A 454 26.56 16.93 -42.85
N THR A 455 26.57 16.73 -41.54
CA THR A 455 27.79 16.51 -40.73
C THR A 455 27.81 15.07 -40.20
N PRO A 456 29.00 14.45 -40.03
CA PRO A 456 29.16 13.01 -39.80
C PRO A 456 28.71 12.58 -38.38
N PRO A 457 28.43 11.28 -38.16
CA PRO A 457 27.68 10.83 -36.99
C PRO A 457 28.53 10.90 -35.73
N ARG A 458 28.16 11.80 -34.81
CA ARG A 458 28.65 11.76 -33.43
C ARG A 458 27.97 10.60 -32.72
N GLY A 459 28.77 9.60 -32.32
CA GLY A 459 28.32 8.35 -31.70
C GLY A 459 27.23 8.55 -30.66
N ARG A 460 26.09 7.91 -30.90
CA ARG A 460 24.90 7.93 -30.04
C ARG A 460 25.20 7.10 -28.78
N ARG A 461 25.85 7.69 -27.77
CA ARG A 461 25.77 7.17 -26.39
C ARG A 461 24.32 7.34 -25.95
N THR A 462 23.57 6.25 -26.03
CA THR A 462 22.24 6.11 -25.42
C THR A 462 22.38 6.39 -23.93
N ALA A 463 21.83 7.50 -23.46
CA ALA A 463 21.52 7.69 -22.07
C ALA A 463 20.43 6.66 -21.70
N THR A 464 20.84 5.47 -21.29
CA THR A 464 19.95 4.39 -20.85
C THR A 464 19.37 4.72 -19.48
N THR A 465 18.35 5.56 -19.47
CA THR A 465 17.26 5.34 -18.53
C THR A 465 16.47 4.15 -19.06
N GLU A 466 16.88 2.93 -18.68
CA GLU A 466 16.13 1.69 -18.94
C GLU A 466 14.85 1.64 -18.10
N ILE A 467 13.97 2.63 -18.26
CA ILE A 467 12.55 2.45 -18.01
C ILE A 467 11.96 2.25 -19.40
N SER A 468 12.22 1.07 -19.97
CA SER A 468 11.53 0.62 -21.18
C SER A 468 10.02 0.72 -20.88
N PRO A 469 9.25 1.46 -21.71
CA PRO A 469 7.81 1.64 -21.47
C PRO A 469 7.13 0.27 -21.37
N ASN A 470 6.05 0.20 -20.58
CA ASN A 470 5.25 -1.02 -20.52
C ASN A 470 4.84 -1.40 -21.96
N PRO A 471 5.17 -2.62 -22.44
CA PRO A 471 4.84 -3.02 -23.82
C PRO A 471 3.33 -3.15 -24.06
N PHE A 472 2.52 -3.20 -23.00
CA PHE A 472 1.06 -3.25 -23.08
C PHE A 472 0.45 -1.85 -23.14
N PRO A 473 -0.68 -1.66 -23.85
CA PRO A 473 -1.39 -0.39 -23.89
C PRO A 473 -1.85 0.03 -22.48
N GLU A 474 -1.86 1.34 -22.21
CA GLU A 474 -2.41 1.83 -20.95
C GLU A 474 -3.91 1.54 -20.86
N PRO A 475 -4.45 1.21 -19.67
CA PRO A 475 -5.88 1.01 -19.49
C PRO A 475 -6.68 2.24 -19.90
N VAL A 476 -7.69 2.03 -20.74
CA VAL A 476 -8.63 3.07 -21.14
C VAL A 476 -9.81 3.05 -20.17
N GLY A 477 -10.12 4.20 -19.58
CA GLY A 477 -11.28 4.35 -18.72
C GLY A 477 -12.60 4.16 -19.48
N SER A 478 -13.56 3.48 -18.87
CA SER A 478 -14.93 3.37 -19.34
C SER A 478 -15.90 3.47 -18.17
N LEU A 479 -17.13 3.90 -18.44
CA LEU A 479 -18.19 3.95 -17.41
C LEU A 479 -18.43 2.57 -16.78
N GLU A 480 -18.37 1.51 -17.58
CA GLU A 480 -18.51 0.13 -17.10
C GLU A 480 -17.39 -0.24 -16.13
N THR A 481 -16.12 0.02 -16.47
CA THR A 481 -14.98 -0.24 -15.59
C THR A 481 -15.09 0.58 -14.30
N TYR A 482 -15.52 1.84 -14.42
CA TYR A 482 -15.76 2.70 -13.26
C TYR A 482 -16.80 2.09 -12.30
N MET A 483 -17.97 1.69 -12.81
CA MET A 483 -19.07 1.16 -12.00
C MET A 483 -18.86 -0.28 -11.53
N SER A 484 -17.93 -1.03 -12.12
CA SER A 484 -17.66 -2.44 -11.76
C SER A 484 -16.42 -2.64 -10.90
N HIS A 485 -15.42 -1.73 -10.96
CA HIS A 485 -14.14 -1.92 -10.27
C HIS A 485 -13.66 -0.71 -9.48
N VAL A 486 -14.03 0.51 -9.87
CA VAL A 486 -13.52 1.73 -9.22
C VAL A 486 -14.45 2.20 -8.12
N TYR A 487 -15.72 2.44 -8.44
CA TYR A 487 -16.70 2.99 -7.52
C TYR A 487 -17.69 1.93 -7.04
N GLY A 488 -18.05 1.99 -5.76
CA GLY A 488 -19.21 1.27 -5.24
C GLY A 488 -19.69 1.85 -3.92
N ALA A 489 -20.89 1.45 -3.51
CA ALA A 489 -21.51 1.94 -2.29
C ALA A 489 -22.09 0.79 -1.46
N VAL A 490 -22.08 0.95 -0.14
CA VAL A 490 -22.65 -0.02 0.78
C VAL A 490 -23.36 0.70 1.93
N ALA A 491 -24.60 0.31 2.18
CA ALA A 491 -25.36 0.79 3.34
C ALA A 491 -25.15 -0.16 4.52
N THR A 492 -24.78 0.39 5.67
CA THR A 492 -24.71 -0.36 6.93
C THR A 492 -25.98 -0.13 7.73
N ARG A 493 -26.47 -1.17 8.41
CA ARG A 493 -27.59 -1.11 9.37
C ARG A 493 -27.28 -2.00 10.57
N ASN A 494 -26.09 -1.84 11.11
CA ASN A 494 -25.59 -2.68 12.19
C ASN A 494 -25.84 -2.01 13.54
N ALA A 495 -26.16 -2.81 14.55
CA ALA A 495 -26.27 -2.32 15.93
C ALA A 495 -24.96 -1.64 16.33
N VAL A 496 -25.08 -0.44 16.91
CA VAL A 496 -23.93 0.19 17.58
C VAL A 496 -23.70 -0.65 18.83
N VAL A 497 -22.54 -1.29 18.94
CA VAL A 497 -22.16 -2.02 20.15
C VAL A 497 -22.08 -0.98 21.27
N GLY A 498 -23.15 -0.87 22.03
CA GLY A 498 -23.22 0.00 23.19
C GLY A 498 -22.22 -0.48 24.24
N GLU A 499 -21.58 0.47 24.91
CA GLU A 499 -20.96 0.22 26.21
C GLU A 499 -21.92 -0.64 27.03
N ALA A 500 -21.47 -1.82 27.44
CA ALA A 500 -22.20 -2.61 28.43
C ALA A 500 -22.49 -1.66 29.59
N GLY A 501 -23.78 -1.41 29.84
CA GLY A 501 -24.22 -0.50 30.87
C GLY A 501 -23.49 -0.83 32.17
N HIS A 502 -22.85 0.17 32.75
CA HIS A 502 -22.47 0.13 34.15
C HIS A 502 -23.78 -0.06 34.94
N SER A 503 -24.14 -1.31 35.23
CA SER A 503 -24.98 -1.60 36.38
C SER A 503 -24.24 -1.00 37.57
N GLN A 504 -24.77 0.09 38.11
CA GLN A 504 -24.28 0.70 39.34
C GLN A 504 -24.20 -0.40 40.41
N ALA A 505 -23.00 -0.89 40.67
CA ALA A 505 -22.74 -1.70 41.84
C ALA A 505 -22.94 -0.78 43.04
N ALA A 506 -23.97 -1.06 43.84
CA ALA A 506 -24.26 -0.35 45.07
C ALA A 506 -23.01 -0.32 45.96
N VAL A 507 -22.49 0.88 46.20
CA VAL A 507 -21.41 1.13 47.15
C VAL A 507 -21.93 0.75 48.55
N ARG A 508 -21.44 -0.36 49.11
CA ARG A 508 -21.62 -0.67 50.54
C ARG A 508 -20.65 0.20 51.34
N GLU A 509 -21.17 1.21 52.01
CA GLU A 509 -20.43 1.96 53.04
C GLU A 509 -19.98 1.01 54.16
N LEU A 510 -18.67 0.83 54.31
CA LEU A 510 -18.07 0.20 55.48
C LEU A 510 -18.03 1.20 56.63
N LYS A 511 -18.97 1.07 57.59
CA LYS A 511 -18.91 1.77 58.88
C LYS A 511 -17.66 1.34 59.65
N VAL A 512 -16.69 2.25 59.74
CA VAL A 512 -15.51 2.11 60.62
C VAL A 512 -15.97 2.19 62.07
N ARG A 513 -15.85 1.08 62.79
CA ARG A 513 -16.16 0.97 64.23
C ARG A 513 -14.93 1.45 65.01
N ARG A 514 -14.95 2.68 65.52
CA ARG A 514 -13.95 3.18 66.48
C ARG A 514 -13.97 2.30 67.74
N ARG A 515 -12.84 1.68 68.08
CA ARG A 515 -12.60 1.03 69.38
C ARG A 515 -12.00 2.07 70.32
N ASN A 516 -12.74 2.44 71.36
CA ASN A 516 -12.17 3.12 72.52
C ASN A 516 -11.30 2.13 73.30
N LYS A 517 -10.07 2.53 73.59
CA LYS A 517 -9.37 2.21 74.83
C LYS A 517 -8.49 3.40 75.19
#